data_AF-A0A1E9TBA5-F1
#
_entry.id   AF-A0A1E9TBA5-F1
#
_cell.length_a   1.000
_cell.length_b   1.000
_cell.length_c   1.000
_cell.angle_alpha   90.00
_cell.angle_beta   90.00
_cell.angle_gamma   90.00
#
_symmetry.space_group_name_H-M   'P 1'
#
loop_
_entity.id
_entity.type
_entity.pdbx_description
1 polymer ?
#
loop_
_entity_poly.entity_id
_entity_poly.type
_entity_poly.pdbx_seq_one_letter_code
_entity_poly.pdbx_strand_id
1 'polypeptide(L)'
;MSEQELVSEIEEVEVAAAEAAEEAEAVEQLAEEATEAVEAAEEVAEVAEEVDALEEFKSKLRRQVGDWYVVHTYSGYENKVKTGIETRIQNLEAEDEIFEVQVPMETVVEFKNTVKKTIRRVRVPGYVLVRMELTDHSWGVVRHTPGVTGFVGQDAYNPVPLRMEEVFEMLLPVFEEQQQSQGLPVSKPVVESDYTVGENVRVKSGAFEGMDATVSEIKAEAQQIVVMISVFGRDTPVTLSFTEIEKI
;
A
#
# COMPACT_ATOMS: atom_id res chain seq x y z
N MET A 1 44.57 -34.01 -55.32
CA MET A 1 44.68 -34.15 -53.86
C MET A 1 44.45 -32.79 -53.25
N SER A 2 43.34 -32.43 -52.62
CA SER A 2 41.98 -32.95 -52.59
C SER A 2 41.13 -31.74 -52.20
N GLU A 3 40.19 -31.32 -53.05
CA GLU A 3 39.24 -30.23 -52.80
C GLU A 3 38.16 -30.61 -51.75
N GLN A 4 38.35 -31.75 -51.08
CA GLN A 4 37.43 -32.37 -50.13
C GLN A 4 37.82 -32.17 -48.65
N GLU A 5 39.00 -31.62 -48.34
CA GLU A 5 39.42 -31.38 -46.94
C GLU A 5 39.10 -29.96 -46.43
N LEU A 6 38.82 -29.01 -47.32
CA LEU A 6 38.54 -27.61 -46.91
C LEU A 6 37.04 -27.30 -46.72
N VAL A 7 36.15 -28.19 -47.16
CA VAL A 7 34.69 -28.02 -47.02
C VAL A 7 34.18 -28.61 -45.71
N SER A 8 34.84 -29.65 -45.17
CA SER A 8 34.48 -30.26 -43.88
C SER A 8 34.81 -29.39 -42.67
N GLU A 9 35.89 -28.62 -42.72
CA GLU A 9 36.38 -27.83 -41.58
C GLU A 9 35.60 -26.51 -41.37
N ILE A 10 34.82 -26.07 -42.37
CA ILE A 10 33.95 -24.88 -42.29
C ILE A 10 32.55 -25.29 -41.80
N GLU A 11 32.07 -26.47 -42.21
CA GLU A 11 30.79 -27.03 -41.78
C GLU A 11 30.80 -27.42 -40.28
N GLU A 12 31.95 -27.85 -39.73
CA GLU A 12 32.08 -28.15 -38.28
C GLU A 12 32.11 -26.90 -37.37
N VAL A 13 32.48 -25.72 -37.89
CA VAL A 13 32.57 -24.48 -37.08
C VAL A 13 31.24 -23.73 -37.06
N GLU A 14 30.44 -23.82 -38.13
CA GLU A 14 29.12 -23.17 -38.22
C GLU A 14 28.06 -23.93 -37.39
N VAL A 15 28.18 -25.26 -37.28
CA VAL A 15 27.31 -26.10 -36.42
C VAL A 15 27.59 -25.85 -34.93
N ALA A 16 28.86 -25.67 -34.55
CA ALA A 16 29.24 -25.41 -33.15
C ALA A 16 28.81 -24.02 -32.62
N ALA A 17 28.72 -23.01 -33.50
CA ALA A 17 28.26 -21.68 -33.12
C ALA A 17 26.72 -21.58 -33.01
N ALA A 18 26.00 -22.39 -33.79
CA ALA A 18 24.55 -22.52 -33.70
C ALA A 18 24.11 -23.29 -32.44
N GLU A 19 24.78 -24.41 -32.09
CA GLU A 19 24.52 -25.15 -30.84
C GLU A 19 24.80 -24.31 -29.59
N ALA A 20 25.86 -23.50 -29.58
CA ALA A 20 26.20 -22.65 -28.43
C ALA A 20 25.24 -21.46 -28.24
N ALA A 21 24.62 -20.97 -29.31
CA ALA A 21 23.61 -19.92 -29.24
C ALA A 21 22.24 -20.47 -28.78
N GLU A 22 21.88 -21.67 -29.24
CA GLU A 22 20.65 -22.37 -28.84
C GLU A 22 20.71 -22.84 -27.37
N GLU A 23 21.89 -23.28 -26.89
CA GLU A 23 22.11 -23.56 -25.46
C GLU A 23 22.07 -22.30 -24.58
N ALA A 24 22.59 -21.16 -25.06
CA ALA A 24 22.56 -19.91 -24.29
C ALA A 24 21.13 -19.35 -24.15
N GLU A 25 20.34 -19.40 -25.22
CA GLU A 25 18.94 -18.94 -25.23
C GLU A 25 18.04 -19.87 -24.39
N ALA A 26 18.31 -21.18 -24.38
CA ALA A 26 17.63 -22.14 -23.50
C ALA A 26 17.97 -21.92 -22.01
N VAL A 27 19.22 -21.57 -21.68
CA VAL A 27 19.64 -21.28 -20.30
C VAL A 27 19.05 -19.95 -19.81
N GLU A 28 18.89 -18.95 -20.67
CA GLU A 28 18.25 -17.68 -20.35
C GLU A 28 16.73 -17.84 -20.13
N GLN A 29 16.05 -18.63 -20.96
CA GLN A 29 14.62 -18.97 -20.78
C GLN A 29 14.35 -19.78 -19.51
N LEU A 30 15.23 -20.74 -19.17
CA LEU A 30 15.12 -21.52 -17.93
C LEU A 30 15.39 -20.65 -16.69
N ALA A 31 16.24 -19.62 -16.81
CA ALA A 31 16.50 -18.67 -15.73
C ALA A 31 15.31 -17.73 -15.53
N GLU A 32 14.70 -17.24 -16.61
CA GLU A 32 13.53 -16.35 -16.57
C GLU A 32 12.29 -17.07 -16.00
N GLU A 33 12.02 -18.31 -16.44
CA GLU A 33 10.93 -19.16 -15.93
C GLU A 33 11.15 -19.57 -14.46
N ALA A 34 12.41 -19.75 -14.03
CA ALA A 34 12.73 -20.00 -12.64
C ALA A 34 12.56 -18.74 -11.76
N THR A 35 12.89 -17.55 -12.26
CA THR A 35 12.60 -16.29 -11.54
C THR A 35 11.10 -16.04 -11.43
N GLU A 36 10.33 -16.26 -12.50
CA GLU A 36 8.88 -16.05 -12.52
C GLU A 36 8.16 -17.07 -11.61
N ALA A 37 8.63 -18.32 -11.57
CA ALA A 37 8.11 -19.34 -10.65
C ALA A 37 8.47 -19.07 -9.18
N VAL A 38 9.62 -18.45 -8.91
CA VAL A 38 10.02 -18.04 -7.55
C VAL A 38 9.22 -16.80 -7.12
N GLU A 39 9.05 -15.80 -7.98
CA GLU A 39 8.17 -14.64 -7.71
C GLU A 39 6.72 -15.10 -7.49
N ALA A 40 6.19 -15.98 -8.33
CA ALA A 40 4.84 -16.51 -8.16
C ALA A 40 4.70 -17.34 -6.86
N ALA A 41 5.72 -18.10 -6.47
CA ALA A 41 5.70 -18.85 -5.21
C ALA A 41 5.81 -17.93 -3.99
N GLU A 42 6.56 -16.84 -4.10
CA GLU A 42 6.72 -15.82 -3.05
C GLU A 42 5.44 -14.98 -2.91
N GLU A 43 4.81 -14.58 -4.02
CA GLU A 43 3.49 -13.93 -4.03
C GLU A 43 2.40 -14.86 -3.47
N VAL A 44 2.40 -16.15 -3.83
CA VAL A 44 1.42 -17.10 -3.29
C VAL A 44 1.64 -17.36 -1.80
N ALA A 45 2.88 -17.30 -1.32
CA ALA A 45 3.21 -17.42 0.10
C ALA A 45 2.84 -16.15 0.89
N GLU A 46 3.12 -14.95 0.36
CA GLU A 46 2.68 -13.68 0.95
C GLU A 46 1.16 -13.60 1.01
N VAL A 47 0.46 -13.94 -0.08
CA VAL A 47 -1.00 -13.97 -0.12
C VAL A 47 -1.56 -14.99 0.86
N ALA A 48 -0.90 -16.15 1.05
CA ALA A 48 -1.33 -17.14 2.04
C ALA A 48 -1.15 -16.65 3.49
N GLU A 49 -0.04 -15.97 3.82
CA GLU A 49 0.14 -15.33 5.14
C GLU A 49 -0.85 -14.19 5.35
N GLU A 50 -1.13 -13.38 4.33
CA GLU A 50 -2.11 -12.29 4.39
C GLU A 50 -3.53 -12.86 4.62
N VAL A 51 -3.89 -13.94 3.94
CA VAL A 51 -5.19 -14.61 4.10
C VAL A 51 -5.33 -15.22 5.50
N ASP A 52 -4.31 -15.88 6.03
CA ASP A 52 -4.31 -16.44 7.39
C ASP A 52 -4.47 -15.31 8.44
N ALA A 53 -3.70 -14.22 8.30
CA ALA A 53 -3.77 -13.09 9.21
C ALA A 53 -5.12 -12.34 9.16
N LEU A 54 -5.74 -12.23 7.99
CA LEU A 54 -7.09 -11.63 7.84
C LEU A 54 -8.17 -12.53 8.47
N GLU A 55 -8.04 -13.85 8.38
CA GLU A 55 -8.94 -14.79 9.05
C GLU A 55 -8.78 -14.77 10.58
N GLU A 56 -7.54 -14.67 11.07
CA GLU A 56 -7.26 -14.47 12.49
C GLU A 56 -7.86 -13.15 12.98
N PHE A 57 -7.73 -12.07 12.21
CA PHE A 57 -8.31 -10.77 12.53
C PHE A 57 -9.85 -10.81 12.57
N LYS A 58 -10.50 -11.40 11.56
CA LYS A 58 -11.96 -11.62 11.58
C LYS A 58 -12.40 -12.46 12.78
N SER A 59 -11.64 -13.49 13.10
CA SER A 59 -11.90 -14.36 14.25
C SER A 59 -11.71 -13.62 15.57
N LYS A 60 -10.75 -12.70 15.65
CA LYS A 60 -10.54 -11.81 16.81
C LYS A 60 -11.70 -10.84 16.98
N LEU A 61 -12.12 -10.16 15.90
CA LEU A 61 -13.27 -9.26 15.93
C LEU A 61 -14.55 -9.97 16.38
N ARG A 62 -14.79 -11.20 15.90
CA ARG A 62 -15.96 -12.01 16.30
C ARG A 62 -15.94 -12.50 17.74
N ARG A 63 -14.75 -12.62 18.35
CA ARG A 63 -14.61 -13.04 19.76
C ARG A 63 -14.68 -11.86 20.73
N GLN A 64 -14.54 -10.64 20.24
CA GLN A 64 -14.65 -9.43 21.06
C GLN A 64 -16.11 -9.17 21.45
N VAL A 65 -16.31 -8.67 22.67
CA VAL A 65 -17.63 -8.34 23.22
C VAL A 65 -18.08 -6.96 22.71
N GLY A 66 -19.39 -6.78 22.50
CA GLY A 66 -19.97 -5.51 22.07
C GLY A 66 -20.05 -5.37 20.54
N ASP A 67 -20.95 -4.49 20.12
CA ASP A 67 -21.22 -4.24 18.71
C ASP A 67 -20.47 -2.99 18.24
N TRP A 68 -20.17 -2.96 16.94
CA TRP A 68 -19.53 -1.81 16.32
C TRP A 68 -20.57 -0.82 15.81
N TYR A 69 -20.40 0.44 16.19
CA TYR A 69 -21.22 1.56 15.77
C TYR A 69 -20.35 2.61 15.07
N VAL A 70 -20.99 3.34 14.17
CA VAL A 70 -20.35 4.46 13.48
C VAL A 70 -20.83 5.77 14.06
N VAL A 71 -19.86 6.63 14.34
CA VAL A 71 -20.07 7.99 14.83
C VAL A 71 -19.66 8.95 13.73
N HIS A 72 -20.58 9.85 13.37
CA HIS A 72 -20.26 10.98 12.51
C HIS A 72 -19.57 12.07 13.32
N THR A 73 -18.50 12.60 12.75
CA THR A 73 -17.73 13.70 13.31
C THR A 73 -17.44 14.75 12.25
N TYR A 74 -16.96 15.92 12.66
CA TYR A 74 -16.41 16.87 11.71
C TYR A 74 -15.12 16.32 11.09
N SER A 75 -14.95 16.55 9.78
CA SER A 75 -13.72 16.17 9.07
C SER A 75 -12.51 16.91 9.66
N GLY A 76 -11.40 16.19 9.88
CA GLY A 76 -10.18 16.71 10.50
C GLY A 76 -10.20 16.74 12.03
N TYR A 77 -11.32 16.38 12.65
CA TYR A 77 -11.46 16.29 14.11
C TYR A 77 -11.51 14.82 14.59
N GLU A 78 -11.39 13.83 13.72
CA GLU A 78 -11.57 12.40 14.03
C GLU A 78 -10.60 11.94 15.12
N ASN A 79 -9.30 12.26 14.97
CA ASN A 79 -8.28 11.98 15.99
C ASN A 79 -8.60 12.63 17.34
N LYS A 80 -9.07 13.87 17.31
CA LYS A 80 -9.42 14.61 18.53
C LYS A 80 -10.66 14.01 19.19
N VAL A 81 -11.62 13.57 18.40
CA VAL A 81 -12.82 12.88 18.89
C VAL A 81 -12.45 11.53 19.49
N LYS A 82 -11.58 10.73 18.86
CA LYS A 82 -11.07 9.48 19.43
C LYS A 82 -10.51 9.68 20.83
N THR A 83 -9.53 10.58 20.98
CA THR A 83 -8.95 10.89 22.29
C THR A 83 -9.96 11.50 23.26
N GLY A 84 -10.91 12.29 22.76
CA GLY A 84 -11.98 12.89 23.55
C GLY A 84 -12.95 11.85 24.12
N ILE A 85 -13.30 10.82 23.33
CA ILE A 85 -14.11 9.69 23.75
C ILE A 85 -13.32 8.85 24.76
N GLU A 86 -12.07 8.48 24.47
CA GLU A 86 -11.19 7.73 25.39
C GLU A 86 -11.07 8.41 26.76
N THR A 87 -10.84 9.73 26.77
CA THR A 87 -10.75 10.52 28.01
C THR A 87 -12.08 10.53 28.76
N ARG A 88 -13.21 10.55 28.04
CA ARG A 88 -14.55 10.54 28.64
C ARG A 88 -14.91 9.19 29.21
N ILE A 89 -14.56 8.10 28.51
CA ILE A 89 -14.73 6.72 29.00
C ILE A 89 -14.10 6.60 30.39
N GLN A 90 -12.87 7.08 30.56
CA GLN A 90 -12.16 7.07 31.84
C GLN A 90 -12.81 7.97 32.90
N ASN A 91 -13.23 9.18 32.52
CA ASN A 91 -13.82 10.13 33.49
C ASN A 91 -15.24 9.78 33.94
N LEU A 92 -15.99 9.05 33.11
CA LEU A 92 -17.38 8.67 33.36
C LEU A 92 -17.51 7.19 33.72
N GLU A 93 -16.39 6.48 33.94
CA GLU A 93 -16.35 5.07 34.33
C GLU A 93 -17.15 4.18 33.35
N ALA A 94 -17.11 4.50 32.05
CA ALA A 94 -17.84 3.79 30.99
C ALA A 94 -17.00 2.69 30.31
N GLU A 95 -15.92 2.24 30.96
CA GLU A 95 -14.97 1.24 30.43
C GLU A 95 -15.61 -0.15 30.26
N ASP A 96 -16.63 -0.43 31.07
CA ASP A 96 -17.38 -1.69 31.00
C ASP A 96 -18.38 -1.75 29.82
N GLU A 97 -18.72 -0.59 29.25
CA GLU A 97 -19.70 -0.47 28.18
C GLU A 97 -19.05 -0.12 26.83
N ILE A 98 -18.02 0.74 26.84
CA ILE A 98 -17.30 1.16 25.64
C ILE A 98 -15.91 0.52 25.63
N PHE A 99 -15.72 -0.44 24.73
CA PHE A 99 -14.54 -1.29 24.73
C PHE A 99 -13.40 -0.77 23.84
N GLU A 100 -13.72 -0.16 22.70
CA GLU A 100 -12.71 0.24 21.73
C GLU A 100 -13.17 1.40 20.84
N VAL A 101 -12.25 2.30 20.51
CA VAL A 101 -12.48 3.42 19.57
C VAL A 101 -11.39 3.41 18.51
N GLN A 102 -11.78 3.31 17.24
CA GLN A 102 -10.86 3.32 16.12
C GLN A 102 -11.23 4.36 15.09
N VAL A 103 -10.20 4.93 14.46
CA VAL A 103 -10.35 5.85 13.32
C VAL A 103 -9.72 5.16 12.12
N PRO A 104 -10.43 5.04 10.99
CA PRO A 104 -9.91 4.39 9.79
C PRO A 104 -8.91 5.33 9.14
N MET A 105 -7.65 5.20 9.56
CA MET A 105 -6.50 5.91 9.01
C MET A 105 -5.74 5.00 8.08
N GLU A 106 -5.23 5.60 7.02
CA GLU A 106 -4.38 4.97 6.04
C GLU A 106 -3.07 5.74 5.96
N THR A 107 -1.97 5.00 5.96
CA THR A 107 -0.65 5.57 5.88
C THR A 107 -0.25 5.74 4.41
N VAL A 108 -0.27 6.98 3.95
CA VAL A 108 0.16 7.35 2.60
C VAL A 108 1.61 7.83 2.68
N VAL A 109 2.44 7.33 1.78
CA VAL A 109 3.82 7.81 1.63
C VAL A 109 3.82 8.91 0.57
N GLU A 110 3.93 10.16 0.99
CA GLU A 110 4.06 11.32 0.10
C GLU A 110 5.56 11.60 -0.14
N PHE A 111 5.95 11.71 -1.42
CA PHE A 111 7.31 12.07 -1.82
C PHE A 111 7.37 13.55 -2.18
N LYS A 112 7.60 14.40 -1.17
CA LYS A 112 7.71 15.86 -1.37
C LYS A 112 9.16 16.32 -1.29
N ASN A 113 9.68 16.90 -2.37
CA ASN A 113 11.02 17.49 -2.44
C ASN A 113 12.14 16.54 -1.97
N THR A 114 12.17 15.30 -2.49
CA THR A 114 13.17 14.26 -2.14
C THR A 114 13.07 13.70 -0.72
N VAL A 115 12.20 14.21 0.15
CA VAL A 115 12.01 13.67 1.50
C VAL A 115 10.78 12.77 1.52
N LYS A 116 11.00 11.47 1.77
CA LYS A 116 9.92 10.51 2.03
C LYS A 116 9.20 10.95 3.31
N LYS A 117 7.95 11.41 3.17
CA LYS A 117 7.11 11.79 4.31
C LYS A 117 5.92 10.85 4.38
N THR A 118 5.93 10.01 5.41
CA THR A 118 4.80 9.16 5.77
C THR A 118 3.73 10.03 6.43
N ILE A 119 2.58 10.20 5.77
CA ILE A 119 1.44 10.99 6.27
C ILE A 119 0.27 10.03 6.50
N ARG A 120 -0.28 10.06 7.73
CA ARG A 120 -1.53 9.36 8.04
C ARG A 120 -2.71 10.22 7.57
N ARG A 121 -3.51 9.67 6.66
CA ARG A 121 -4.72 10.31 6.12
C ARG A 121 -5.94 9.49 6.51
N VAL A 122 -7.05 10.15 6.81
CA VAL A 122 -8.31 9.44 7.09
C VAL A 122 -8.88 8.92 5.78
N ARG A 123 -9.13 7.61 5.69
CA ARG A 123 -9.70 6.98 4.48
C ARG A 123 -11.13 7.45 4.23
N VAL A 124 -11.92 7.57 5.31
CA VAL A 124 -13.31 8.04 5.26
C VAL A 124 -13.46 9.25 6.20
N PRO A 125 -13.44 10.50 5.68
CA PRO A 125 -13.46 11.69 6.51
C PRO A 125 -14.78 11.83 7.27
N GLY A 126 -14.70 12.17 8.56
CA GLY A 126 -15.86 12.36 9.42
C GLY A 126 -16.47 11.07 10.00
N TYR A 127 -15.75 9.95 9.97
CA TYR A 127 -16.21 8.67 10.51
C TYR A 127 -15.27 8.18 11.61
N VAL A 128 -15.85 7.76 12.73
CA VAL A 128 -15.15 7.10 13.84
C VAL A 128 -15.92 5.84 14.20
N LEU A 129 -15.20 4.72 14.34
CA LEU A 129 -15.77 3.45 14.75
C LEU A 129 -15.65 3.30 16.27
N VAL A 130 -16.73 2.87 16.90
CA VAL A 130 -16.79 2.65 18.35
C VAL A 130 -17.39 1.27 18.61
N ARG A 131 -16.65 0.41 19.32
CA ARG A 131 -17.15 -0.87 19.82
C ARG A 131 -17.70 -0.68 21.23
N MET A 132 -18.99 -0.90 21.41
CA MET A 132 -19.65 -0.74 22.71
C MET A 132 -20.90 -1.62 22.84
N GLU A 133 -21.37 -1.78 24.06
CA GLU A 133 -22.73 -2.23 24.34
C GLU A 133 -23.67 -1.01 24.34
N LEU A 134 -24.80 -1.10 23.62
CA LEU A 134 -25.72 0.03 23.51
C LEU A 134 -26.56 0.19 24.77
N THR A 135 -26.19 1.18 25.58
CA THR A 135 -26.90 1.60 26.78
C THR A 135 -27.13 3.12 26.74
N ASP A 136 -28.06 3.64 27.54
CA ASP A 136 -28.30 5.11 27.60
C ASP A 136 -27.06 5.88 28.07
N HIS A 137 -26.27 5.26 28.95
CA HIS A 137 -25.04 5.83 29.49
C HIS A 137 -23.93 5.90 28.42
N SER A 138 -23.58 4.76 27.79
CA SER A 138 -22.58 4.70 26.72
C SER A 138 -22.96 5.58 25.52
N TRP A 139 -24.24 5.58 25.13
CA TRP A 139 -24.78 6.46 24.10
C TRP A 139 -24.56 7.94 24.46
N GLY A 140 -24.87 8.33 25.69
CA GLY A 140 -24.69 9.70 26.19
C GLY A 140 -23.23 10.13 26.24
N VAL A 141 -22.31 9.23 26.63
CA VAL A 141 -20.87 9.47 26.69
C VAL A 141 -20.34 9.86 25.31
N VAL A 142 -20.67 9.07 24.28
CA VAL A 142 -20.23 9.31 22.91
C VAL A 142 -20.91 10.56 22.34
N ARG A 143 -22.23 10.69 22.47
CA ARG A 143 -23.01 11.77 21.85
C ARG A 143 -22.65 13.16 22.37
N HIS A 144 -22.31 13.28 23.65
CA HIS A 144 -21.92 14.54 24.28
C HIS A 144 -20.43 14.87 24.15
N THR A 145 -19.66 14.04 23.44
CA THR A 145 -18.26 14.33 23.15
C THR A 145 -18.13 15.47 22.13
N PRO A 146 -17.34 16.53 22.39
CA PRO A 146 -17.12 17.61 21.44
C PRO A 146 -16.55 17.09 20.12
N GLY A 147 -17.16 17.51 19.00
CA GLY A 147 -16.77 17.09 17.66
C GLY A 147 -17.60 15.94 17.09
N VAL A 148 -18.43 15.29 17.91
CA VAL A 148 -19.43 14.31 17.49
C VAL A 148 -20.69 15.03 17.03
N THR A 149 -21.17 14.72 15.82
CA THR A 149 -22.43 15.25 15.29
C THR A 149 -23.59 14.31 15.63
N GLY A 150 -23.34 13.01 15.66
CA GLY A 150 -24.30 11.99 16.06
C GLY A 150 -23.86 10.60 15.62
N PHE A 151 -24.70 9.62 15.89
CA PHE A 151 -24.53 8.26 15.36
C PHE A 151 -25.08 8.16 13.94
N VAL A 152 -24.53 7.22 13.17
CA VAL A 152 -25.06 6.85 11.85
C VAL A 152 -26.24 5.91 12.02
N GLY A 153 -27.38 6.28 11.45
CA GLY A 153 -28.63 5.54 11.56
C GLY A 153 -29.80 6.33 10.98
N GLN A 154 -30.96 5.68 10.86
CA GLN A 154 -32.19 6.35 10.44
C GLN A 154 -32.67 7.35 11.50
N ASP A 155 -32.40 7.06 12.78
CA ASP A 155 -32.72 7.90 13.92
C ASP A 155 -31.45 8.17 14.75
N ALA A 156 -31.25 9.42 15.17
CA ALA A 156 -30.10 9.82 16.00
C ALA A 156 -30.08 9.16 17.40
N TYR A 157 -31.22 8.62 17.83
CA TYR A 157 -31.43 7.99 19.13
C TYR A 157 -31.30 6.46 19.11
N ASN A 158 -31.35 5.84 17.93
CA ASN A 158 -31.28 4.39 17.78
C ASN A 158 -30.18 4.03 16.78
N PRO A 159 -28.91 4.00 17.23
CA PRO A 159 -27.80 3.66 16.36
C PRO A 159 -27.93 2.20 15.91
N VAL A 160 -27.66 1.95 14.64
CA VAL A 160 -27.69 0.59 14.06
C VAL A 160 -26.27 0.03 14.11
N PRO A 161 -26.08 -1.19 14.65
CA PRO A 161 -24.77 -1.82 14.64
C PRO A 161 -24.36 -2.20 13.21
N LEU A 162 -23.09 -2.03 12.89
CA LEU A 162 -22.52 -2.46 11.62
C LEU A 162 -22.45 -3.99 11.53
N ARG A 163 -22.53 -4.51 10.31
CA ARG A 163 -22.23 -5.92 10.06
C ARG A 163 -20.72 -6.11 10.19
N MET A 164 -20.31 -7.28 10.67
CA MET A 164 -18.90 -7.62 10.85
C MET A 164 -18.06 -7.48 9.57
N GLU A 165 -18.68 -7.69 8.40
CA GLU A 165 -18.01 -7.51 7.11
C GLU A 165 -17.72 -6.03 6.81
N GLU A 166 -18.66 -5.13 7.10
CA GLU A 166 -18.48 -3.67 6.94
C GLU A 166 -17.44 -3.13 7.94
N VAL A 167 -17.46 -3.64 9.17
CA VAL A 167 -16.44 -3.32 10.19
C VAL A 167 -15.06 -3.74 9.72
N PHE A 168 -14.96 -4.96 9.20
CA PHE A 168 -13.71 -5.48 8.67
C PHE A 168 -13.20 -4.59 7.55
N GLU A 169 -14.01 -4.31 6.53
CA GLU A 169 -13.63 -3.44 5.41
C GLU A 169 -13.16 -2.04 5.85
N MET A 170 -13.78 -1.47 6.88
CA MET A 170 -13.37 -0.17 7.43
C MET A 170 -12.12 -0.23 8.32
N LEU A 171 -11.87 -1.35 9.00
CA LEU A 171 -10.71 -1.54 9.88
C LEU A 171 -9.50 -2.17 9.18
N LEU A 172 -9.66 -2.69 7.96
CA LEU A 172 -8.57 -3.21 7.12
C LEU A 172 -7.34 -2.29 7.10
N PRO A 173 -7.45 -0.97 6.85
CA PRO A 173 -6.28 -0.10 6.82
C PRO A 173 -5.59 0.03 8.17
N VAL A 174 -6.35 -0.02 9.26
CA VAL A 174 -5.82 0.02 10.63
C VAL A 174 -5.09 -1.27 10.97
N PHE A 175 -5.58 -2.40 10.46
CA PHE A 175 -4.96 -3.71 10.62
C PHE A 175 -3.65 -3.80 9.81
N GLU A 176 -3.66 -3.35 8.56
CA GLU A 176 -2.48 -3.22 7.70
C GLU A 176 -1.40 -2.34 8.36
N GLU A 177 -1.77 -1.17 8.91
CA GLU A 177 -0.83 -0.33 9.67
C GLU A 177 -0.25 -1.04 10.91
N GLN A 178 -1.07 -1.82 11.63
CA GLN A 178 -0.62 -2.56 12.82
C GLN A 178 0.32 -3.72 12.48
N GLN A 179 0.11 -4.40 11.35
CA GLN A 179 1.00 -5.44 10.85
C GLN A 179 2.33 -4.83 10.35
N GLN A 180 2.27 -3.71 9.65
CA GLN A 180 3.44 -3.00 9.14
C GLN A 180 4.33 -2.50 10.31
N SER A 181 3.68 -2.06 11.39
CA SER A 181 4.36 -1.67 12.63
C SER A 181 5.01 -2.84 13.39
N GLN A 182 4.52 -4.07 13.17
CA GLN A 182 5.05 -5.31 13.75
C GLN A 182 6.10 -6.00 12.86
N GLY A 183 6.40 -5.43 11.69
CA GLY A 183 7.40 -5.96 10.76
C GLY A 183 6.93 -7.16 9.95
N LEU A 184 5.61 -7.41 9.88
CA LEU A 184 5.04 -8.39 8.97
C LEU A 184 4.92 -7.79 7.55
N PRO A 185 4.97 -8.61 6.49
CA PRO A 185 4.68 -8.16 5.13
C PRO A 185 3.23 -7.66 5.08
N VAL A 186 3.03 -6.48 4.50
CA VAL A 186 1.72 -5.87 4.33
C VAL A 186 1.66 -5.32 2.91
N SER A 187 0.48 -5.44 2.29
CA SER A 187 0.11 -4.74 1.05
C SER A 187 0.79 -3.37 0.93
N LYS A 188 1.45 -3.17 -0.21
CA LYS A 188 2.36 -2.04 -0.48
C LYS A 188 1.66 -0.72 -0.16
N PRO A 189 2.28 0.19 0.64
CA PRO A 189 1.66 1.45 1.02
C PRO A 189 1.24 2.22 -0.23
N VAL A 190 0.05 2.81 -0.22
CA VAL A 190 -0.43 3.65 -1.33
C VAL A 190 0.56 4.81 -1.50
N VAL A 191 1.31 4.78 -2.60
CA VAL A 191 2.27 5.82 -2.96
C VAL A 191 1.55 6.83 -3.85
N GLU A 192 1.15 7.95 -3.26
CA GLU A 192 0.66 9.10 -4.00
C GLU A 192 1.88 9.93 -4.41
N SER A 193 2.19 9.94 -5.71
CA SER A 193 3.30 10.72 -6.26
C SER A 193 2.81 12.05 -6.82
N ASP A 194 3.41 13.17 -6.44
CA ASP A 194 3.09 14.51 -6.98
C ASP A 194 3.48 14.71 -8.47
N TYR A 195 4.06 13.71 -9.11
CA TYR A 195 4.54 13.78 -10.50
C TYR A 195 3.41 13.48 -11.48
N THR A 196 3.36 14.23 -12.58
CA THR A 196 2.44 13.96 -13.70
C THR A 196 3.20 13.45 -14.92
N VAL A 197 2.59 12.56 -15.71
CA VAL A 197 3.15 12.14 -17.01
C VAL A 197 3.29 13.35 -17.95
N GLY A 198 4.45 13.49 -18.60
CA GLY A 198 4.79 14.61 -19.47
C GLY A 198 5.40 15.81 -18.75
N GLU A 199 5.66 15.71 -17.44
CA GLU A 199 6.28 16.78 -16.66
C GLU A 199 7.81 16.77 -16.77
N ASN A 200 8.44 17.94 -16.73
CA ASN A 200 9.90 18.09 -16.74
C ASN A 200 10.45 17.94 -15.33
N VAL A 201 11.39 17.01 -15.17
CA VAL A 201 12.09 16.75 -13.91
C VAL A 201 13.60 16.80 -14.15
N ARG A 202 14.36 17.10 -13.10
CA ARG A 202 15.83 17.02 -13.09
C ARG A 202 16.26 15.81 -12.29
N VAL A 203 17.19 15.03 -12.83
CA VAL A 203 17.80 13.93 -12.10
C VAL A 203 18.76 14.50 -11.05
N LYS A 204 18.57 14.13 -9.79
CA LYS A 204 19.37 14.57 -8.64
C LYS A 204 20.43 13.57 -8.22
N SER A 205 20.22 12.28 -8.48
CA SER A 205 21.16 11.23 -8.09
C SER A 205 21.20 10.11 -9.12
N GLY A 206 22.31 9.38 -9.15
CA GLY A 206 22.56 8.30 -10.10
C GLY A 206 23.46 8.70 -11.27
N ALA A 207 23.61 7.81 -12.25
CA ALA A 207 24.53 8.00 -13.38
C ALA A 207 24.19 9.19 -14.30
N PHE A 208 22.97 9.72 -14.18
CA PHE A 208 22.45 10.81 -15.00
C PHE A 208 22.20 12.11 -14.20
N GLU A 209 22.83 12.25 -13.04
CA GLU A 209 22.71 13.44 -12.18
C GLU A 209 22.94 14.76 -12.95
N GLY A 210 22.04 15.72 -12.73
CA GLY A 210 22.06 17.04 -13.34
C GLY A 210 21.35 17.15 -14.69
N MET A 211 20.99 16.04 -15.33
CA MET A 211 20.28 16.05 -16.61
C MET A 211 18.78 16.36 -16.43
N ASP A 212 18.24 17.12 -17.38
CA ASP A 212 16.80 17.27 -17.57
C ASP A 212 16.19 16.04 -18.25
N ALA A 213 15.04 15.64 -17.75
CA ALA A 213 14.28 14.48 -18.20
C ALA A 213 12.78 14.80 -18.22
N THR A 214 12.03 14.05 -19.03
CA THR A 214 10.57 14.16 -19.09
C THR A 214 9.94 12.87 -18.59
N VAL A 215 8.95 12.96 -17.70
CA VAL A 215 8.25 11.77 -17.17
C VAL A 215 7.46 11.08 -18.29
N SER A 216 7.74 9.81 -18.54
CA SER A 216 7.02 8.99 -19.53
C SER A 216 5.92 8.15 -18.87
N GLU A 217 6.24 7.47 -17.78
CA GLU A 217 5.33 6.55 -17.09
C GLU A 217 5.65 6.52 -15.59
N ILE A 218 4.62 6.35 -14.77
CA ILE A 218 4.73 6.31 -13.31
C ILE A 218 4.25 4.95 -12.84
N LYS A 219 5.15 4.12 -12.30
CA LYS A 219 4.83 2.83 -11.70
C LYS A 219 4.73 2.98 -10.18
N ALA A 220 3.58 3.45 -9.72
CA ALA A 220 3.33 3.72 -8.31
C ALA A 220 3.50 2.46 -7.44
N GLU A 221 3.09 1.28 -7.93
CA GLU A 221 3.20 0.01 -7.22
C GLU A 221 4.65 -0.46 -7.02
N ALA A 222 5.52 -0.20 -8.01
CA ALA A 222 6.93 -0.57 -7.97
C ALA A 222 7.84 0.53 -7.38
N GLN A 223 7.27 1.67 -6.98
CA GLN A 223 8.03 2.85 -6.53
C GLN A 223 9.05 3.37 -7.55
N GLN A 224 8.78 3.17 -8.84
CA GLN A 224 9.68 3.50 -9.95
C GLN A 224 9.00 4.45 -10.95
N ILE A 225 9.80 5.29 -11.59
CA ILE A 225 9.36 6.22 -12.62
C ILE A 225 10.22 6.04 -13.88
N VAL A 226 9.57 5.92 -15.03
CA VAL A 226 10.25 5.86 -16.32
C VAL A 226 10.33 7.28 -16.86
N VAL A 227 11.55 7.78 -16.99
CA VAL A 227 11.83 9.12 -17.53
C VAL A 227 12.56 9.01 -18.86
N MET A 228 12.24 9.90 -19.79
CA MET A 228 12.99 10.08 -21.03
C MET A 228 14.05 11.15 -20.81
N ILE A 229 15.31 10.74 -20.82
CA ILE A 229 16.47 11.64 -20.75
C ILE A 229 16.93 11.93 -22.18
N SER A 230 17.11 13.20 -22.53
CA SER A 230 17.61 13.57 -23.85
C SER A 230 19.12 13.60 -23.85
N VAL A 231 19.75 12.53 -24.35
CA VAL A 231 21.21 12.40 -24.42
C VAL A 231 21.63 12.44 -25.89
N PHE A 232 22.43 13.44 -26.28
CA PHE A 232 22.86 13.66 -27.67
C PHE A 232 21.71 13.81 -28.70
N GLY A 233 20.58 14.40 -28.29
CA GLY A 233 19.42 14.59 -29.17
C GLY A 233 18.66 13.29 -29.48
N ARG A 234 18.85 12.25 -28.67
CA ARG A 234 18.04 11.04 -28.66
C ARG A 234 17.45 10.84 -27.28
N ASP A 235 16.16 10.54 -27.25
CA ASP A 235 15.45 10.28 -26.00
C ASP A 235 15.66 8.82 -25.62
N THR A 236 16.26 8.60 -24.45
CA THR A 236 16.52 7.27 -23.91
C THR A 236 15.66 7.05 -22.67
N PRO A 237 14.81 6.02 -22.64
CA PRO A 237 14.01 5.71 -21.46
C PRO A 237 14.91 5.13 -20.37
N VAL A 238 14.83 5.68 -19.16
CA VAL A 238 15.55 5.22 -17.98
C VAL A 238 14.58 5.09 -16.81
N THR A 239 14.67 3.99 -16.08
CA THR A 239 13.89 3.76 -14.87
C THR A 239 14.67 4.31 -13.68
N LEU A 240 14.07 5.24 -12.94
CA LEU A 240 14.64 5.85 -11.73
C LEU A 240 13.66 5.70 -10.56
N SER A 241 14.15 5.90 -9.34
CA SER A 241 13.32 5.97 -8.14
C SER A 241 12.81 7.39 -7.91
N PHE A 242 11.66 7.56 -7.23
CA PHE A 242 11.12 8.89 -6.88
C PHE A 242 12.07 9.77 -6.06
N THR A 243 12.99 9.16 -5.31
CA THR A 243 14.00 9.87 -4.50
C THR A 243 15.13 10.48 -5.35
N GLU A 244 15.34 9.97 -6.56
CA GLU A 244 16.47 10.32 -7.43
C GLU A 244 16.15 11.48 -8.38
N ILE A 245 14.90 11.94 -8.41
CA ILE A 245 14.43 13.02 -9.28
C ILE A 245 13.90 14.21 -8.48
N GLU A 246 14.01 15.40 -9.03
CA GLU A 246 13.54 16.66 -8.47
C GLU A 246 12.74 17.42 -9.52
N LYS A 247 11.65 18.08 -9.09
CA LYS A 247 10.81 18.89 -9.99
C LYS A 247 11.50 20.20 -10.37
N ILE A 248 11.38 20.59 -11.63
CA ILE A 248 11.89 21.88 -12.17
C ILE A 248 10.82 22.97 -12.06
#